data_AF-A0A7A6SBF5-F1
#
_entry.id   AF-A0A7A6SBF5-F1
#
_cell.length_a   1.000
_cell.length_b   1.000
_cell.length_c   1.000
_cell.angle_alpha   90.00
_cell.angle_beta   90.00
_cell.angle_gamma   90.00
#
_symmetry.space_group_name_H-M   'P 1'
#
loop_
_entity.id
_entity.type
_entity.pdbx_description
1 polymer ?
#
loop_
_entity_poly.entity_id
_entity_poly.type
_entity_poly.pdbx_seq_one_letter_code
_entity_poly.pdbx_strand_id
1 'polypeptide(L)'
;MPALDLIRPSVTAMRVIASVNAEFARELKLPPHIRSLGLISADSDDVTYIAADEATKQAMVEVVYGRSLYAGAAHGPSPTAGEVLIMLGGPNPAEVRAGLDAMVANIENGAAFQWANDAENTAFLAHVVSRTGSYLSSTAGITLGDPMAYLVAPPLEATYGIDAALKSA
;
A
#
# COMPACT_ATOMS: atom_id res chain seq x y z
N MET A 1 6.01 -22.12 -13.49
CA MET A 1 6.44 -20.79 -13.99
C MET A 1 7.84 -20.56 -13.44
N PRO A 2 8.75 -19.89 -14.17
CA PRO A 2 10.08 -19.64 -13.67
C PRO A 2 10.08 -18.74 -12.43
N ALA A 3 11.07 -18.93 -11.55
CA ALA A 3 11.39 -17.98 -10.51
C ALA A 3 11.50 -16.55 -11.08
N LEU A 4 11.14 -15.56 -10.25
CA LEU A 4 11.07 -14.13 -10.56
C LEU A 4 9.85 -13.68 -11.39
N ASP A 5 8.94 -14.57 -11.75
CA ASP A 5 7.64 -14.17 -12.31
C ASP A 5 6.86 -13.30 -11.30
N LEU A 6 6.18 -12.27 -11.83
CA LEU A 6 5.43 -11.30 -11.04
C LEU A 6 4.10 -11.91 -10.56
N ILE A 7 3.85 -11.78 -9.26
CA ILE A 7 2.55 -12.08 -8.64
C ILE A 7 1.68 -10.86 -8.84
N ARG A 8 0.66 -10.95 -9.70
CA ARG A 8 -0.25 -9.84 -9.99
C ARG A 8 -1.24 -9.66 -8.85
N PRO A 9 -1.19 -8.55 -8.11
CA PRO A 9 -2.16 -8.28 -7.05
C PRO A 9 -3.46 -7.76 -7.66
N SER A 10 -4.53 -7.77 -6.86
CA SER A 10 -5.86 -7.35 -7.26
C SER A 10 -6.58 -6.54 -6.19
N VAL A 11 -7.37 -5.56 -6.62
CA VAL A 11 -8.25 -4.79 -5.75
C VAL A 11 -9.48 -5.63 -5.43
N THR A 12 -9.76 -5.83 -4.15
CA THR A 12 -10.85 -6.69 -3.69
C THR A 12 -12.15 -5.93 -3.39
N ALA A 13 -12.05 -4.66 -2.96
CA ALA A 13 -13.21 -3.77 -2.83
C ALA A 13 -12.78 -2.30 -2.80
N MET A 14 -13.68 -1.40 -3.22
CA MET A 14 -13.42 0.04 -3.22
C MET A 14 -14.70 0.87 -3.07
N ARG A 15 -14.69 1.92 -2.24
CA ARG A 15 -15.80 2.88 -2.07
C ARG A 15 -15.31 4.28 -1.73
N VAL A 16 -16.15 5.28 -2.03
CA VAL A 16 -15.95 6.68 -1.63
C VAL A 16 -17.07 7.11 -0.69
N ILE A 17 -16.70 7.70 0.44
CA ILE A 17 -17.58 8.43 1.34
C ILE A 17 -17.40 9.91 1.03
N ALA A 18 -18.36 10.50 0.33
CA ALA A 18 -18.25 11.89 -0.14
C ALA A 18 -18.21 12.91 1.01
N SER A 19 -18.96 12.65 2.08
CA SER A 19 -18.97 13.47 3.29
C SER A 19 -19.05 12.55 4.50
N VAL A 20 -17.96 12.52 5.28
CA VAL A 20 -17.87 11.66 6.47
C VAL A 20 -18.76 12.21 7.57
N ASN A 21 -19.46 11.33 8.29
CA ASN A 21 -20.20 11.70 9.48
C ASN A 21 -19.27 12.36 10.52
N ALA A 22 -19.71 13.44 11.15
CA ALA A 22 -18.88 14.24 12.06
C ALA A 22 -18.41 13.47 13.31
N GLU A 23 -19.18 12.52 13.81
CA GLU A 23 -18.77 11.68 14.94
C GLU A 23 -17.69 10.71 14.51
N PHE A 24 -17.87 10.04 13.37
CA PHE A 24 -16.87 9.13 12.84
C PHE A 24 -15.57 9.84 12.47
N ALA A 25 -15.63 11.05 11.92
CA ALA A 25 -14.47 11.87 11.66
C ALA A 25 -13.68 12.21 12.95
N ARG A 26 -14.37 12.43 14.08
CA ARG A 26 -13.73 12.66 15.38
C ARG A 26 -13.03 11.40 15.90
N GLU A 27 -13.66 10.24 15.80
CA GLU A 27 -13.06 8.96 16.20
C GLU A 27 -11.82 8.62 15.38
N LEU A 28 -11.87 8.88 14.07
CA LEU A 28 -10.74 8.73 13.15
C LEU A 28 -9.69 9.85 13.31
N LYS A 29 -9.94 10.84 14.17
CA LYS A 29 -9.06 12.00 14.42
C LYS A 29 -8.70 12.73 13.13
N LEU A 30 -9.66 12.87 12.22
CA LEU A 30 -9.43 13.52 10.92
C LEU A 30 -9.07 15.00 11.13
N PRO A 31 -8.05 15.50 10.43
CA PRO A 31 -7.82 16.93 10.29
C PRO A 31 -9.05 17.65 9.71
N PRO A 32 -9.25 18.94 10.04
CA PRO A 32 -10.45 19.68 9.63
C PRO A 32 -10.60 19.85 8.12
N HIS A 33 -9.50 19.78 7.37
CA HIS A 33 -9.48 19.86 5.91
C HIS A 33 -9.89 18.55 5.22
N ILE A 34 -9.87 17.41 5.92
CA ILE A 34 -10.29 16.12 5.35
C ILE A 34 -11.79 15.94 5.61
N ARG A 35 -12.57 15.84 4.52
CA ARG A 35 -14.03 15.70 4.57
C ARG A 35 -14.56 14.51 3.79
N SER A 36 -13.79 14.02 2.84
CA SER A 36 -14.11 12.84 2.03
C SER A 36 -13.11 11.73 2.33
N LEU A 37 -13.58 10.48 2.30
CA LEU A 37 -12.73 9.30 2.46
C LEU A 37 -12.84 8.38 1.25
N GLY A 38 -11.71 7.83 0.82
CA GLY A 38 -11.61 6.73 -0.12
C GLY A 38 -11.18 5.48 0.63
N LEU A 39 -11.95 4.40 0.48
CA LEU A 39 -11.71 3.13 1.13
C LEU A 39 -11.35 2.11 0.07
N ILE A 40 -10.23 1.41 0.23
CA ILE A 40 -9.79 0.38 -0.70
C ILE A 40 -9.16 -0.79 0.05
N SER A 41 -9.50 -2.00 -0.38
CA SER A 41 -8.87 -3.25 0.05
C SER A 41 -8.29 -3.99 -1.16
N ALA A 42 -7.22 -4.73 -0.91
CA ALA A 42 -6.52 -5.51 -1.92
C ALA A 42 -5.87 -6.76 -1.31
N ASP A 43 -5.43 -7.68 -2.15
CA ASP A 43 -4.84 -8.97 -1.76
C ASP A 43 -3.31 -8.94 -1.57
N SER A 44 -2.67 -7.77 -1.71
CA SER A 44 -1.25 -7.56 -1.45
C SER A 44 -1.04 -6.28 -0.66
N ASP A 45 -0.64 -6.39 0.60
CA ASP A 45 -0.55 -5.25 1.51
C ASP A 45 0.59 -4.29 1.19
N ASP A 46 1.82 -4.74 1.04
CA ASP A 46 2.98 -3.90 0.75
C ASP A 46 2.88 -3.17 -0.59
N VAL A 47 2.35 -3.85 -1.62
CA VAL A 47 2.05 -3.20 -2.90
C VAL A 47 1.02 -2.08 -2.70
N THR A 48 0.00 -2.33 -1.87
CA THR A 48 -1.05 -1.35 -1.60
C THR A 48 -0.53 -0.17 -0.76
N TYR A 49 0.44 -0.38 0.14
CA TYR A 49 1.12 0.72 0.85
C TYR A 49 1.94 1.59 -0.10
N ILE A 50 2.68 0.99 -1.03
CA ILE A 50 3.41 1.73 -2.08
C ILE A 50 2.43 2.51 -2.96
N ALA A 51 1.32 1.89 -3.36
CA ALA A 51 0.28 2.54 -4.15
C ALA A 51 -0.40 3.69 -3.40
N ALA A 52 -0.61 3.55 -2.08
CA ALA A 52 -1.16 4.61 -1.24
C ALA A 52 -0.21 5.81 -1.16
N ASP A 53 1.10 5.57 -1.07
CA ASP A 53 2.12 6.62 -1.12
C ASP A 53 2.17 7.31 -2.48
N GLU A 54 2.04 6.55 -3.58
CA GLU A 54 1.89 7.11 -4.92
C GLU A 54 0.69 8.05 -5.01
N ALA A 55 -0.45 7.66 -4.45
CA ALA A 55 -1.66 8.49 -4.45
C ALA A 55 -1.43 9.86 -3.79
N THR A 56 -0.62 9.95 -2.73
CA THR A 56 -0.29 11.23 -2.07
C THR A 56 0.51 12.19 -2.95
N LYS A 57 1.12 11.70 -4.03
CA LYS A 57 1.84 12.51 -5.03
C LYS A 57 0.94 12.94 -6.18
N GLN A 58 -0.07 12.14 -6.50
CA GLN A 58 -0.92 12.33 -7.68
C GLN A 58 -2.20 13.13 -7.38
N ALA A 59 -2.62 13.18 -6.12
CA ALA A 59 -3.82 13.89 -5.70
C ALA A 59 -3.60 14.56 -4.33
N MET A 60 -4.48 15.50 -3.97
CA MET A 60 -4.51 16.13 -2.66
C MET A 60 -5.13 15.21 -1.61
N VAL A 61 -4.45 14.09 -1.33
CA VAL A 61 -4.88 13.06 -0.39
C VAL A 61 -3.77 12.68 0.58
N GLU A 62 -4.18 12.23 1.75
CA GLU A 62 -3.31 11.71 2.80
C GLU A 62 -3.82 10.34 3.25
N VAL A 63 -2.91 9.43 3.64
CA VAL A 63 -3.30 8.14 4.21
C VAL A 63 -3.72 8.36 5.66
N VAL A 64 -5.01 8.24 5.93
CA VAL A 64 -5.61 8.39 7.28
C VAL A 64 -5.43 7.11 8.09
N TYR A 65 -5.52 5.96 7.42
CA TYR A 65 -5.43 4.66 8.04
C TYR A 65 -4.89 3.63 7.03
N GLY A 66 -3.99 2.77 7.49
CA GLY A 66 -3.48 1.65 6.71
C GLY A 66 -3.06 0.52 7.64
N ARG A 67 -3.71 -0.63 7.52
CA ARG A 67 -3.34 -1.83 8.29
C ARG A 67 -3.61 -3.12 7.50
N SER A 68 -2.71 -4.07 7.69
CA SER A 68 -2.82 -5.42 7.16
C SER A 68 -3.68 -6.32 8.06
N LEU A 69 -4.20 -7.40 7.50
CA LEU A 69 -4.90 -8.45 8.21
C LEU A 69 -3.91 -9.49 8.73
N TYR A 70 -4.28 -10.14 9.84
CA TYR A 70 -3.49 -11.26 10.35
C TYR A 70 -3.51 -12.44 9.39
N ALA A 71 -2.33 -12.99 9.12
CA ALA A 71 -2.11 -14.19 8.32
C ALA A 71 -2.40 -14.07 6.80
N GLY A 72 -2.55 -12.85 6.28
CA GLY A 72 -2.57 -12.58 4.84
C GLY A 72 -3.82 -13.03 4.09
N ALA A 73 -3.84 -12.80 2.78
CA ALA A 73 -5.03 -12.87 1.94
C ALA A 73 -5.56 -14.29 1.79
N ALA A 74 -4.66 -15.28 1.78
CA ALA A 74 -5.00 -16.70 1.74
C ALA A 74 -5.80 -17.16 2.99
N HIS A 75 -5.78 -16.38 4.06
CA HIS A 75 -6.50 -16.62 5.31
C HIS A 75 -7.48 -15.48 5.65
N GLY A 76 -7.86 -14.69 4.63
CA GLY A 76 -8.78 -13.57 4.78
C GLY A 76 -10.18 -14.02 5.24
N PRO A 77 -10.90 -13.18 6.02
CA PRO A 77 -12.24 -13.51 6.51
C PRO A 77 -13.32 -13.47 5.43
N SER A 78 -13.04 -12.84 4.28
CA SER A 78 -13.93 -12.81 3.11
C SER A 78 -13.16 -12.45 1.83
N PRO A 79 -13.72 -12.72 0.64
CA PRO A 79 -13.08 -12.34 -0.63
C PRO A 79 -12.91 -10.83 -0.84
N THR A 80 -13.71 -10.00 -0.15
CA THR A 80 -13.62 -8.53 -0.26
C THR A 80 -12.58 -7.93 0.69
N ALA A 81 -12.13 -8.70 1.67
CA ALA A 81 -11.20 -8.21 2.69
C ALA A 81 -9.78 -8.11 2.16
N GLY A 82 -9.39 -9.02 1.25
CA GLY A 82 -8.01 -9.18 0.84
C GLY A 82 -7.12 -9.41 2.06
N GLU A 83 -6.07 -8.61 2.20
CA GLU A 83 -5.22 -8.56 3.38
C GLU A 83 -4.85 -7.16 3.86
N VAL A 84 -5.43 -6.11 3.28
CA VAL A 84 -5.15 -4.73 3.67
C VAL A 84 -6.37 -3.85 3.51
N LEU A 85 -6.47 -2.83 4.36
CA LEU A 85 -7.39 -1.71 4.19
C LEU A 85 -6.63 -0.39 4.25
N ILE A 86 -6.77 0.42 3.20
CA ILE A 86 -6.33 1.81 3.17
C ILE A 86 -7.52 2.74 3.20
N MET A 87 -7.40 3.82 3.98
CA MET A 87 -8.30 4.96 3.97
C MET A 87 -7.52 6.21 3.52
N LEU A 88 -7.82 6.71 2.32
CA LEU A 88 -7.36 8.00 1.85
C LEU A 88 -8.32 9.09 2.32
N GLY A 89 -7.80 10.17 2.89
CA GLY A 89 -8.55 11.36 3.23
C GLY A 89 -8.21 12.52 2.31
N GLY A 90 -9.23 13.23 1.83
CA GLY A 90 -9.06 14.41 0.98
C GLY A 90 -10.09 15.50 1.26
N PRO A 91 -9.90 16.70 0.68
CA PRO A 91 -10.78 17.84 0.91
C PRO A 91 -12.14 17.71 0.23
N ASN A 92 -12.24 16.90 -0.82
CA ASN A 92 -13.45 16.69 -1.58
C ASN A 92 -13.45 15.30 -2.27
N PRO A 93 -14.59 14.83 -2.79
CA PRO A 93 -14.67 13.51 -3.40
C PRO A 93 -13.89 13.35 -4.70
N ALA A 94 -13.55 14.44 -5.40
CA ALA A 94 -12.81 14.38 -6.66
C ALA A 94 -11.34 14.04 -6.40
N GLU A 95 -10.70 14.70 -5.43
CA GLU A 95 -9.32 14.39 -5.02
C GLU A 95 -9.21 12.95 -4.50
N VAL A 96 -10.17 12.51 -3.71
CA VAL A 96 -10.22 11.13 -3.22
C VAL A 96 -10.34 10.13 -4.36
N ARG A 97 -11.17 10.39 -5.38
CA ARG A 97 -11.28 9.52 -6.56
C ARG A 97 -9.97 9.48 -7.35
N ALA A 98 -9.35 10.64 -7.59
CA ALA A 98 -8.06 10.71 -8.28
C ALA A 98 -6.98 9.91 -7.53
N GLY A 99 -6.95 9.99 -6.20
CA GLY A 99 -6.06 9.18 -5.36
C GLY A 99 -6.35 7.68 -5.48
N LEU A 100 -7.62 7.27 -5.43
CA LEU A 100 -8.02 5.87 -5.61
C LEU A 100 -7.69 5.34 -7.01
N ASP A 101 -7.91 6.12 -8.06
CA ASP A 101 -7.58 5.74 -9.44
C ASP A 101 -6.05 5.52 -9.59
N ALA A 102 -5.24 6.40 -8.97
CA ALA A 102 -3.79 6.22 -8.90
C ALA A 102 -3.40 4.95 -8.12
N MET A 103 -4.09 4.65 -7.01
CA MET A 103 -3.87 3.40 -6.28
C MET A 103 -4.18 2.17 -7.13
N VAL A 104 -5.35 2.12 -7.79
CA VAL A 104 -5.75 0.98 -8.65
C VAL A 104 -4.71 0.75 -9.75
N ALA A 105 -4.30 1.82 -10.44
CA ALA A 105 -3.30 1.71 -11.50
C ALA A 105 -1.95 1.17 -11.00
N ASN A 106 -1.51 1.61 -9.81
CA ASN A 106 -0.23 1.18 -9.24
C ASN A 106 -0.29 -0.22 -8.63
N ILE A 107 -1.43 -0.62 -8.06
CA ILE A 107 -1.64 -2.01 -7.60
C ILE A 107 -1.59 -2.94 -8.82
N GLU A 108 -2.36 -2.67 -9.87
CA GLU A 108 -2.49 -3.61 -10.98
C GLU A 108 -1.25 -3.66 -11.90
N ASN A 109 -0.47 -2.58 -11.99
CA ASN A 109 0.61 -2.45 -12.97
C ASN A 109 1.94 -1.89 -12.41
N GLY A 110 2.03 -1.65 -11.11
CA GLY A 110 3.19 -1.04 -10.45
C GLY A 110 4.06 -2.06 -9.72
N ALA A 111 4.25 -1.83 -8.42
CA ALA A 111 5.01 -2.76 -7.58
C ALA A 111 4.32 -4.14 -7.53
N ALA A 112 5.10 -5.20 -7.52
CA ALA A 112 4.58 -6.56 -7.42
C ALA A 112 5.58 -7.46 -6.71
N PHE A 113 5.05 -8.39 -5.90
CA PHE A 113 5.84 -9.50 -5.39
C PHE A 113 6.31 -10.39 -6.53
N GLN A 114 7.38 -11.15 -6.28
CA GLN A 114 7.94 -12.12 -7.19
C GLN A 114 8.02 -13.49 -6.52
N TRP A 115 7.87 -14.54 -7.32
CA TRP A 115 8.16 -15.89 -6.85
C TRP A 115 9.66 -16.09 -6.65
N ALA A 116 10.07 -16.52 -5.45
CA ALA A 116 11.45 -16.84 -5.13
C ALA A 116 11.90 -18.19 -5.72
N ASN A 117 10.96 -19.05 -6.10
CA ASN A 117 11.22 -20.39 -6.61
C ASN A 117 10.18 -20.82 -7.65
N ASP A 118 10.54 -21.81 -8.48
CA ASP A 118 9.66 -22.37 -9.53
C ASP A 118 8.42 -23.08 -8.96
N ALA A 119 8.43 -23.40 -7.66
CA ALA A 119 7.34 -24.07 -6.96
C ALA A 119 6.23 -23.10 -6.50
N GLU A 120 6.42 -21.79 -6.67
CA GLU A 120 5.44 -20.74 -6.37
C GLU A 120 4.88 -20.82 -4.93
N ASN A 121 5.75 -21.13 -3.97
CA ASN A 121 5.35 -21.26 -2.56
C ASN A 121 6.13 -20.31 -1.63
N THR A 122 7.00 -19.49 -2.19
CA THR A 122 7.79 -18.47 -1.47
C THR A 122 7.81 -17.21 -2.31
N ALA A 123 7.39 -16.08 -1.73
CA ALA A 123 7.32 -14.80 -2.40
C ALA A 123 8.21 -13.77 -1.70
N PHE A 124 8.68 -12.76 -2.43
CA PHE A 124 9.40 -11.62 -1.89
C PHE A 124 9.10 -10.35 -2.69
N LEU A 125 9.36 -9.19 -2.09
CA LEU A 125 9.27 -7.88 -2.74
C LEU A 125 10.63 -7.19 -2.61
N ALA A 126 11.16 -6.72 -3.73
CA ALA A 126 12.36 -5.88 -3.77
C ALA A 126 12.11 -4.72 -4.74
N HIS A 127 11.50 -3.65 -4.24
CA HIS A 127 11.03 -2.55 -5.08
C HIS A 127 11.74 -1.24 -4.73
N VAL A 128 12.13 -0.46 -5.74
CA VAL A 128 12.68 0.89 -5.54
C VAL A 128 11.58 1.91 -5.69
N VAL A 129 11.22 2.56 -4.58
CA VAL A 129 10.40 3.78 -4.61
C VAL A 129 11.34 4.94 -4.92
N SER A 130 11.37 5.36 -6.18
CA SER A 130 12.33 6.37 -6.67
C SER A 130 12.13 7.76 -6.07
N ARG A 131 10.91 8.07 -5.62
CA ARG A 131 10.54 9.32 -4.96
C ARG A 131 9.36 9.07 -4.02
N THR A 132 9.59 9.13 -2.72
CA THR A 132 8.52 8.92 -1.73
C THR A 132 7.52 10.08 -1.70
N GLY A 133 6.26 9.73 -1.44
CA GLY A 133 5.19 10.64 -1.06
C GLY A 133 5.17 10.89 0.45
N SER A 134 4.08 11.49 0.95
CA SER A 134 3.96 11.85 2.37
C SER A 134 3.80 10.64 3.29
N TYR A 135 3.31 9.50 2.77
CA TYR A 135 3.01 8.32 3.58
C TYR A 135 4.26 7.52 3.95
N LEU A 136 5.07 7.13 2.96
CA LEU A 136 6.29 6.37 3.22
C LEU A 136 7.38 7.23 3.83
N SER A 137 7.50 8.50 3.44
CA SER A 137 8.48 9.40 4.05
C SER A 137 8.25 9.58 5.56
N SER A 138 7.00 9.78 5.98
CA SER A 138 6.65 9.89 7.40
C SER A 138 6.85 8.58 8.17
N THR A 139 6.53 7.44 7.55
CA THR A 139 6.67 6.11 8.18
C THR A 139 8.13 5.71 8.35
N ALA A 140 8.98 5.95 7.35
CA ALA A 140 10.40 5.62 7.39
C ALA A 140 11.26 6.69 8.08
N GLY A 141 10.69 7.86 8.41
CA GLY A 141 11.43 8.97 9.01
C GLY A 141 12.47 9.60 8.07
N ILE A 142 12.20 9.59 6.76
CA ILE A 142 13.08 10.13 5.72
C ILE A 142 12.49 11.41 5.12
N THR A 143 13.29 12.15 4.34
CA THR A 143 12.82 13.39 3.70
C THR A 143 11.75 13.07 2.66
N LEU A 144 10.70 13.89 2.62
CA LEU A 144 9.69 13.82 1.57
C LEU A 144 10.35 13.93 0.18
N GLY A 145 10.17 12.91 -0.64
CA GLY A 145 10.72 12.85 -1.99
C GLY A 145 12.10 12.19 -2.09
N ASP A 146 12.72 11.78 -0.98
CA ASP A 146 13.91 10.93 -1.04
C ASP A 146 13.55 9.55 -1.60
N PRO A 147 14.49 8.88 -2.30
CA PRO A 147 14.30 7.49 -2.74
C PRO A 147 14.38 6.51 -1.56
N MET A 148 13.76 5.34 -1.71
CA MET A 148 13.91 4.22 -0.77
C MET A 148 13.82 2.86 -1.46
N ALA A 149 14.50 1.85 -0.89
CA ALA A 149 14.28 0.46 -1.22
C ALA A 149 13.26 -0.14 -0.25
N TYR A 150 12.20 -0.74 -0.79
CA TYR A 150 11.16 -1.43 -0.04
C TYR A 150 11.38 -2.94 -0.19
N LEU A 151 11.83 -3.60 0.90
CA LEU A 151 12.27 -5.00 0.90
C LEU A 151 11.41 -5.83 1.85
N VAL A 152 10.81 -6.92 1.33
CA VAL A 152 9.96 -7.84 2.10
C VAL A 152 10.25 -9.27 1.68
N ALA A 153 10.35 -10.17 2.64
CA ALA A 153 10.47 -11.61 2.44
C ALA A 153 10.01 -12.35 3.71
N PRO A 154 9.89 -13.68 3.69
CA PRO A 154 9.61 -14.45 4.90
C PRO A 154 10.73 -14.27 5.96
N PRO A 155 10.48 -14.63 7.23
CA PRO A 155 11.27 -14.12 8.36
C PRO A 155 12.79 -14.35 8.27
N LEU A 156 13.23 -15.55 7.85
CA LEU A 156 14.64 -15.90 7.78
C LEU A 156 15.29 -15.24 6.56
N GLU A 157 14.63 -15.33 5.41
CA GLU A 157 15.03 -14.78 4.13
C GLU A 157 15.19 -13.26 4.21
N ALA A 158 14.26 -12.56 4.84
CA ALA A 158 14.32 -11.12 5.05
C ALA A 158 15.53 -10.73 5.91
N THR A 159 15.73 -11.42 7.04
CA THR A 159 16.85 -11.12 7.94
C THR A 159 18.18 -11.30 7.23
N TYR A 160 18.34 -12.40 6.49
CA TYR A 160 19.54 -12.69 5.72
C TYR A 160 19.73 -11.71 4.56
N GLY A 161 18.66 -11.41 3.83
CA GLY A 161 18.66 -10.51 2.68
C GLY A 161 18.96 -9.05 3.05
N ILE A 162 18.46 -8.56 4.18
CA ILE A 162 18.73 -7.19 4.66
C ILE A 162 20.21 -7.00 4.98
N ASP A 163 20.84 -7.94 5.69
CA ASP A 163 22.28 -7.88 5.97
C ASP A 163 23.11 -7.88 4.68
N ALA A 164 22.72 -8.69 3.69
CA ALA A 164 23.36 -8.70 2.38
C ALA A 164 23.17 -7.37 1.63
N ALA A 165 21.97 -6.80 1.65
CA ALA A 165 21.65 -5.54 0.98
C ALA A 165 22.51 -4.38 1.51
N LEU A 166 22.61 -4.26 2.84
CA LEU A 166 23.41 -3.22 3.51
C LEU A 166 24.91 -3.30 3.21
N LYS A 167 25.43 -4.47 2.81
CA LYS A 167 26.84 -4.67 2.43
C LYS A 167 27.11 -4.45 0.94
N SER A 168 26.06 -4.32 0.13
CA SER A 168 26.15 -4.38 -1.33
C SER A 168 26.10 -3.02 -2.05
N ALA A 169 25.86 -1.94 -1.31
CA ALA A 169 25.64 -0.59 -1.84
C ALA A 169 26.50 0.46 -1.12
#